data_AF-A0AAD7QV17-F1
#
_entry.id   AF-A0AAD7QV17-F1
#
_cell.length_a   1.000
_cell.length_b   1.000
_cell.length_c   1.000
_cell.angle_alpha   90.00
_cell.angle_beta   90.00
_cell.angle_gamma   90.00
#
_symmetry.space_group_name_H-M   'P 1'
#
loop_
_entity.id
_entity.type
_entity.pdbx_description
1 polymer ?
#
loop_
_entity_poly.entity_id
_entity_poly.type
_entity_poly.pdbx_seq_one_letter_code
_entity_poly.pdbx_strand_id
1 'polypeptide(L)'
;MMKSLIEVFPTTINQLCRWHVEQNIMKNCRKYFSSVADFDIFMKQIQKIASSTDATCQKEELKQLKDKFPIPAANYFFDQWWANGLCESWAEIKIQKYSNFGIRTTSTVEGSYGALKGALPSSSGTLHTATKIINRKGTERSQQLSVIESNKNLLVRLEIRNQIETSTLYGVCRSGEEVAASGKRWHDGEMQLYDQEPLSFAVLALDRAWLTY
;
A
#
# COMPACT_ATOMS: atom_id res chain seq x y z
N MET A 1 2.09 12.95 30.32
CA MET A 1 1.70 13.16 28.91
C MET A 1 0.18 13.29 28.72
N MET A 2 -0.65 12.48 29.40
CA MET A 2 -2.12 12.52 29.18
C MET A 2 -2.83 13.78 29.69
N LYS A 3 -2.35 14.40 30.78
CA LYS A 3 -3.01 15.59 31.36
C LYS A 3 -3.09 16.77 30.38
N SER A 4 -2.01 17.07 29.67
CA SER A 4 -1.95 18.19 28.73
C SER A 4 -2.87 18.00 27.52
N LEU A 5 -3.08 16.77 27.06
CA LEU A 5 -3.99 16.51 25.95
C LEU A 5 -5.44 16.71 26.37
N ILE A 6 -5.80 16.27 27.58
CA ILE A 6 -7.16 16.44 28.13
C ILE A 6 -7.46 17.93 28.36
N GLU A 7 -6.46 18.70 28.77
CA GLU A 7 -6.61 20.14 29.02
C GLU A 7 -6.81 20.94 27.72
N VAL A 8 -6.03 20.64 26.68
CA VAL A 8 -6.08 21.40 25.41
C VAL A 8 -7.14 20.84 24.44
N PHE A 9 -7.36 19.53 24.45
CA PHE A 9 -8.28 18.82 23.56
C PHE A 9 -9.14 17.80 24.32
N PRO A 10 -10.08 18.26 25.17
CA PRO A 10 -10.84 17.41 26.08
C PRO A 10 -11.72 16.37 25.38
N THR A 11 -12.12 16.63 24.14
CA THR A 11 -12.96 15.73 23.33
C THR A 11 -12.15 14.76 22.47
N THR A 12 -10.81 14.89 22.45
CA THR A 12 -9.95 14.04 21.62
C THR A 12 -9.66 12.72 22.32
N ILE A 13 -9.86 11.63 21.59
CA ILE A 13 -9.46 10.31 22.04
C ILE A 13 -7.97 10.12 21.78
N ASN A 14 -7.21 9.90 22.85
CA ASN A 14 -5.80 9.61 22.76
C ASN A 14 -5.60 8.11 22.46
N GLN A 15 -5.37 7.77 21.19
CA GLN A 15 -5.03 6.40 20.82
C GLN A 15 -3.54 6.14 21.05
N LEU A 16 -3.23 5.16 21.89
CA LEU A 16 -1.86 4.67 22.07
C LEU A 16 -1.50 3.70 20.95
N CYS A 17 -0.25 3.82 20.48
CA CYS A 17 0.27 2.89 19.48
C CYS A 17 0.52 1.51 20.09
N ARG A 18 -0.15 0.48 19.55
CA ARG A 18 0.02 -0.91 19.99
C ARG A 18 1.46 -1.40 19.95
N TRP A 19 2.19 -1.07 18.88
CA TRP A 19 3.59 -1.46 18.76
C TRP A 19 4.44 -0.98 19.94
N HIS A 20 4.28 0.28 20.37
CA HIS A 20 5.00 0.83 21.51
C HIS A 20 4.59 0.17 22.85
N VAL A 21 3.30 -0.17 23.00
CA VAL A 21 2.81 -0.98 24.13
C VAL A 21 3.51 -2.34 24.14
N GLU A 22 3.53 -3.04 23.01
CA GLU A 22 4.19 -4.33 22.84
C GLU A 22 5.69 -4.25 23.13
N GLN A 23 6.41 -3.26 22.59
CA GLN A 23 7.83 -3.07 22.88
C GLN A 23 8.11 -2.87 24.37
N ASN A 24 7.24 -2.11 25.05
CA ASN A 24 7.41 -1.86 26.47
C ASN A 24 7.16 -3.13 27.30
N ILE A 25 6.15 -3.91 26.94
CA ILE A 25 5.89 -5.23 27.53
C ILE A 25 7.08 -6.16 27.27
N MET A 26 7.63 -6.19 26.05
CA MET A 26 8.79 -7.01 25.72
C MET A 26 9.99 -6.68 26.59
N LYS A 27 10.29 -5.39 26.75
CA LYS A 27 11.41 -4.92 27.56
C LYS A 27 11.28 -5.31 29.04
N ASN A 28 10.07 -5.26 29.59
CA ASN A 28 9.84 -5.44 31.03
C ASN A 28 9.49 -6.87 31.44
N CYS A 29 8.85 -7.64 30.54
CA CYS A 29 8.37 -8.99 30.86
C CYS A 29 9.34 -10.10 30.45
N ARG A 30 10.25 -9.88 29.48
CA ARG A 30 11.14 -10.93 28.95
C ARG A 30 11.95 -11.66 30.03
N LYS A 31 12.38 -10.93 31.06
CA LYS A 31 13.17 -11.48 32.18
C LYS A 31 12.45 -12.54 33.02
N TYR A 32 11.13 -12.67 32.90
CA TYR A 32 10.33 -13.66 33.63
C TYR A 32 10.18 -15.00 32.90
N PHE A 33 10.77 -15.14 31.71
CA PHE A 33 10.65 -16.32 30.87
C PHE A 33 12.03 -16.93 30.61
N SER A 34 12.15 -18.23 30.84
CA SER A 34 13.39 -18.98 30.56
C SER A 34 13.56 -19.27 29.07
N SER A 35 12.45 -19.48 28.36
CA SER A 35 12.42 -19.80 26.94
C SER A 35 11.91 -18.63 26.11
N VAL A 36 12.51 -18.43 24.93
CA VAL A 36 12.00 -17.50 23.91
C VAL A 36 10.62 -17.97 23.42
N ALA A 37 10.43 -19.27 23.25
CA ALA A 37 9.17 -19.82 22.74
C ALA A 37 7.99 -19.53 23.69
N ASP A 38 8.19 -19.69 25.00
CA ASP A 38 7.15 -19.40 26.00
C ASP A 38 6.83 -17.90 26.04
N PHE A 39 7.86 -17.06 25.90
CA PHE A 39 7.69 -15.63 25.80
C PHE A 39 6.94 -15.21 24.53
N ASP A 40 7.20 -15.85 23.40
CA ASP A 40 6.48 -15.59 22.15
C ASP A 40 5.01 -16.00 22.25
N ILE A 41 4.69 -17.10 22.95
CA ILE A 41 3.31 -17.51 23.25
C ILE A 41 2.62 -16.45 24.11
N PHE A 42 3.31 -15.91 25.13
CA PHE A 42 2.82 -14.79 25.94
C PHE A 42 2.52 -13.53 25.10
N MET A 43 3.44 -13.16 24.21
CA MET A 43 3.23 -12.00 23.33
C MET A 43 2.07 -12.20 22.36
N LYS A 44 1.91 -13.41 21.81
CA LYS A 44 0.75 -13.78 20.97
C LYS A 44 -0.56 -13.66 21.75
N GLN A 45 -0.59 -14.07 23.02
CA GLN A 45 -1.75 -13.91 23.89
C GLN A 45 -2.13 -12.43 24.05
N ILE A 46 -1.14 -11.56 24.28
CA ILE A 46 -1.35 -10.11 24.41
C ILE A 46 -1.86 -9.51 23.09
N GLN A 47 -1.30 -9.89 21.95
CA GLN A 47 -1.75 -9.43 20.64
C GLN A 47 -3.19 -9.88 20.35
N LYS A 48 -3.58 -11.07 20.81
CA LYS A 48 -4.95 -11.58 20.73
C LYS A 48 -5.91 -10.75 21.59
N ILE A 49 -5.53 -10.43 22.82
CA ILE A 49 -6.28 -9.50 23.69
C ILE A 49 -6.43 -8.12 23.03
N ALA A 50 -5.35 -7.60 22.45
CA ALA A 50 -5.30 -6.29 21.80
C ALA A 50 -6.23 -6.20 20.59
N SER A 51 -6.30 -7.28 19.81
CA SER A 51 -7.01 -7.33 18.53
C SER A 51 -8.44 -7.86 18.64
N SER A 52 -8.86 -8.34 19.83
CA SER A 52 -10.20 -8.86 20.05
C SER A 52 -11.25 -7.78 19.86
N THR A 53 -12.25 -8.08 19.03
CA THR A 53 -13.47 -7.27 18.84
C THR A 53 -14.64 -7.77 19.68
N ASP A 54 -14.54 -8.98 20.22
CA ASP A 54 -15.56 -9.62 21.06
C ASP A 54 -15.16 -9.55 22.55
N ALA A 55 -16.10 -9.10 23.39
CA ALA A 55 -15.87 -8.89 24.83
C ALA A 55 -15.73 -10.21 25.61
N THR A 56 -16.47 -11.24 25.21
CA THR A 56 -16.48 -12.55 25.87
C THR A 56 -15.17 -13.27 25.60
N CYS A 57 -14.75 -13.31 24.34
CA CYS A 57 -13.44 -13.81 23.93
C CYS A 57 -12.33 -13.06 24.64
N GLN A 58 -12.36 -11.73 24.66
CA GLN A 58 -11.32 -10.94 25.33
C GLN A 58 -11.22 -11.25 26.83
N LYS A 59 -12.36 -11.42 27.51
CA LYS A 59 -12.40 -11.77 28.93
C LYS A 59 -11.77 -13.15 29.19
N GLU A 60 -12.04 -14.11 28.32
CA GLU A 60 -11.42 -15.44 28.41
C GLU A 60 -9.92 -15.37 28.16
N GLU A 61 -9.45 -14.60 27.16
CA GLU A 61 -8.02 -14.42 26.92
C GLU A 61 -7.29 -13.75 28.10
N LEU A 62 -7.93 -12.80 28.77
CA LEU A 62 -7.38 -12.16 29.98
C LEU A 62 -7.28 -13.15 31.14
N LYS A 63 -8.26 -14.04 31.29
CA LYS A 63 -8.22 -15.10 32.30
C LYS A 63 -7.06 -16.06 32.01
N GLN A 64 -6.94 -16.51 30.77
CA GLN A 64 -5.83 -17.36 30.35
C GLN A 64 -4.46 -16.70 30.55
N LEU A 65 -4.37 -15.38 30.38
CA LEU A 65 -3.14 -14.63 30.64
C LEU A 65 -2.70 -14.73 32.11
N LYS A 66 -3.65 -14.69 33.06
CA LYS A 66 -3.36 -14.85 34.49
C LYS A 66 -3.00 -16.28 34.87
N ASP A 67 -3.70 -17.25 34.28
CA ASP A 67 -3.61 -18.64 34.70
C ASP A 67 -2.38 -19.36 34.10
N LYS A 68 -1.98 -19.02 32.86
CA LYS A 68 -0.97 -19.78 32.11
C LYS A 68 0.46 -19.21 32.18
N PHE A 69 0.63 -17.95 32.55
CA PHE A 69 1.92 -17.25 32.42
C PHE A 69 2.47 -16.81 33.78
N PRO A 70 3.78 -16.51 33.86
CA PRO A 70 4.41 -16.07 35.10
C PRO A 70 3.67 -14.90 35.74
N ILE A 71 3.29 -15.06 37.01
CA ILE A 71 2.53 -14.07 37.79
C ILE A 71 3.14 -12.65 37.70
N PRO A 72 4.48 -12.45 37.80
CA PRO A 72 5.05 -11.10 37.69
C PRO A 72 4.84 -10.46 36.31
N ALA A 73 4.87 -11.25 35.23
CA ALA A 73 4.65 -10.75 33.87
C ALA A 73 3.18 -10.41 33.63
N ALA A 74 2.27 -11.26 34.10
CA ALA A 74 0.84 -11.00 34.05
C ALA A 74 0.47 -9.75 34.86
N ASN A 75 0.95 -9.64 36.10
CA ASN A 75 0.70 -8.46 36.95
C ASN A 75 1.22 -7.17 36.29
N TYR A 76 2.43 -7.20 35.72
CA TYR A 76 2.95 -6.04 34.98
C TYR A 76 1.99 -5.61 33.86
N PHE A 77 1.48 -6.56 33.06
CA PHE A 77 0.51 -6.26 32.02
C PHE A 77 -0.77 -5.66 32.58
N PHE A 78 -1.34 -6.26 33.64
CA PHE A 78 -2.59 -5.77 34.23
C PHE A 78 -2.43 -4.38 34.83
N ASP A 79 -1.38 -4.16 35.62
CA ASP A 79 -1.18 -2.92 36.35
C ASP A 79 -0.83 -1.75 35.41
N GLN A 80 0.01 -2.01 34.40
CA GLN A 80 0.54 -0.95 33.53
C GLN A 80 -0.29 -0.70 32.27
N TRP A 81 -0.97 -1.71 31.74
CA TRP A 81 -1.59 -1.61 30.40
C TRP A 81 -3.08 -1.88 30.40
N TRP A 82 -3.59 -2.62 31.39
CA TRP A 82 -5.01 -2.97 31.46
C TRP A 82 -5.81 -2.08 32.41
N ALA A 83 -5.25 -1.77 33.58
CA ALA A 83 -5.88 -0.99 34.63
C ALA A 83 -6.00 0.51 34.28
N ASN A 84 -6.73 1.24 35.14
CA ASN A 84 -6.85 2.70 35.11
C ASN A 84 -7.33 3.30 33.76
N GLY A 85 -8.10 2.53 32.99
CA GLY A 85 -8.63 2.97 31.70
C GLY A 85 -7.60 3.08 30.57
N LEU A 86 -6.34 2.66 30.78
CA LEU A 86 -5.33 2.68 29.72
C LEU A 86 -5.70 1.78 28.54
N CYS A 87 -6.39 0.66 28.81
CA CYS A 87 -6.89 -0.23 27.76
C CYS A 87 -7.86 0.44 26.78
N GLU A 88 -8.58 1.49 27.20
CA GLU A 88 -9.48 2.26 26.33
C GLU A 88 -8.73 2.91 25.16
N SER A 89 -7.44 3.16 25.34
CA SER A 89 -6.61 3.86 24.36
C SER A 89 -5.94 2.93 23.33
N TRP A 90 -5.96 1.60 23.51
CA TRP A 90 -5.24 0.69 22.60
C TRP A 90 -5.98 -0.62 22.25
N ALA A 91 -6.90 -1.10 23.09
CA ALA A 91 -7.62 -2.34 22.83
C ALA A 91 -8.68 -2.16 21.73
N GLU A 92 -8.72 -3.06 20.74
CA GLU A 92 -9.56 -2.93 19.54
C GLU A 92 -11.03 -2.72 19.88
N ILE A 93 -11.57 -3.54 20.79
CA ILE A 93 -12.96 -3.44 21.23
C ILE A 93 -13.37 -2.04 21.72
N LYS A 94 -12.40 -1.25 22.20
CA LYS A 94 -12.60 0.11 22.70
C LYS A 94 -12.41 1.14 21.60
N ILE A 95 -11.32 1.03 20.84
CA ILE A 95 -11.00 2.01 19.79
C ILE A 95 -11.88 1.89 18.54
N GLN A 96 -12.47 0.72 18.26
CA GLN A 96 -13.36 0.52 17.10
C GLN A 96 -14.63 1.39 17.15
N LYS A 97 -14.95 1.98 18.32
CA LYS A 97 -16.06 2.92 18.50
C LYS A 97 -15.78 4.27 17.83
N TYR A 98 -14.52 4.54 17.50
CA TYR A 98 -14.07 5.79 16.90
C TYR A 98 -13.59 5.53 15.48
N SER A 99 -13.83 6.49 14.58
CA SER A 99 -13.31 6.40 13.21
C SER A 99 -11.79 6.57 13.21
N ASN A 100 -11.07 5.46 13.22
CA ASN A 100 -9.60 5.42 13.22
C ASN A 100 -9.01 5.19 11.81
N PHE A 101 -9.85 5.13 10.77
CA PHE A 101 -9.46 4.87 9.38
C PHE A 101 -8.53 3.66 9.21
N GLY A 102 -8.65 2.66 10.08
CA GLY A 102 -7.80 1.46 10.07
C GLY A 102 -6.39 1.68 10.61
N ILE A 103 -6.05 2.85 11.15
CA ILE A 103 -4.75 3.15 11.75
C ILE A 103 -4.65 2.43 13.10
N ARG A 104 -3.82 1.39 13.14
CA ARG A 104 -3.57 0.56 14.34
C ARG A 104 -2.14 0.65 14.86
N THR A 105 -1.23 1.19 14.06
CA THR A 105 0.20 1.32 14.35
C THR A 105 0.71 2.66 13.85
N THR A 106 1.80 3.15 14.44
CA THR A 106 2.54 4.33 13.95
C THR A 106 3.48 3.99 12.80
N SER A 107 3.32 2.86 12.10
CA SER A 107 4.30 2.38 11.10
C SER A 107 4.58 3.40 9.99
N THR A 108 3.58 4.19 9.57
CA THR A 108 3.77 5.29 8.61
C THR A 108 4.63 6.40 9.19
N VAL A 109 4.43 6.73 10.47
CA VAL A 109 5.19 7.74 11.20
C VAL A 109 6.61 7.25 11.47
N GLU A 110 6.79 6.01 11.89
CA GLU A 110 8.08 5.38 12.15
C GLU A 110 8.89 5.15 10.87
N GLY A 111 8.25 4.74 9.78
CA GLY A 111 8.90 4.63 8.47
C GLY A 111 9.37 6.00 7.97
N SER A 112 8.53 7.03 8.13
CA SER A 112 8.90 8.40 7.78
C SER A 112 10.02 8.93 8.69
N TYR A 113 9.94 8.67 9.99
CA TYR A 113 10.97 9.04 10.96
C TYR A 113 12.28 8.28 10.75
N GLY A 114 12.22 6.99 10.40
CA GLY A 114 13.37 6.16 10.09
C GLY A 114 14.06 6.60 8.80
N ALA A 115 13.30 6.92 7.75
CA ALA A 115 13.84 7.51 6.54
C ALA A 115 14.50 8.87 6.81
N LEU A 116 13.87 9.71 7.64
CA LEU A 116 14.44 10.98 8.07
C LEU A 116 15.73 10.78 8.85
N LYS A 117 15.73 9.89 9.84
CA LYS A 117 16.89 9.59 10.68
C LYS A 117 18.04 8.99 9.87
N GLY A 118 17.76 8.10 8.92
CA GLY A 118 18.77 7.54 8.02
C GLY A 118 19.35 8.55 7.03
N ALA A 119 18.58 9.58 6.67
CA ALA A 119 19.07 10.68 5.85
C ALA A 119 19.99 11.65 6.62
N LEU A 120 19.91 11.65 7.96
CA LEU A 120 20.77 12.47 8.82
C LEU A 120 22.09 11.73 9.09
N PRO A 121 23.25 12.35 8.78
CA PRO A 121 24.56 11.69 8.89
C PRO A 121 25.04 11.51 10.34
N SER A 122 24.43 12.20 11.31
CA SER A 122 24.80 12.15 12.72
C SER A 122 23.62 12.55 13.60
N SER A 123 23.55 11.98 14.81
CA SER A 123 22.65 12.41 15.90
C SER A 123 23.11 13.70 16.58
N SER A 124 24.34 14.15 16.28
CA SER A 124 24.97 15.36 16.83
C SER A 124 25.23 16.33 15.68
N GLY A 125 24.30 17.25 15.46
CA GLY A 125 24.38 18.27 14.41
C GLY A 125 23.54 19.49 14.76
N THR A 126 23.78 20.61 14.09
CA THR A 126 22.96 21.82 14.28
C THR A 126 21.65 21.71 13.51
N LEU A 127 20.63 22.43 13.97
CA LEU A 127 19.35 22.55 13.26
C LEU A 127 19.56 22.96 11.80
N HIS A 128 20.45 23.93 11.57
CA HIS A 128 20.79 24.40 10.23
C HIS A 128 21.28 23.28 9.30
N THR A 129 22.19 22.42 9.78
CA THR A 129 22.68 21.28 8.99
C THR A 129 21.57 20.28 8.68
N ALA A 130 20.70 19.99 9.65
CA ALA A 130 19.54 19.12 9.43
C ALA A 130 18.57 19.69 8.39
N THR A 131 18.22 20.98 8.50
CA THR A 131 17.34 21.67 7.55
C THR A 131 17.90 21.66 6.13
N LYS A 132 19.21 21.91 5.96
CA LYS A 132 19.85 21.87 4.63
C LYS A 132 19.76 20.48 3.99
N ILE A 133 19.95 19.42 4.77
CA ILE A 133 19.86 18.04 4.29
C ILE A 133 18.42 17.67 3.92
N ILE A 134 17.46 18.04 4.77
CA ILE A 134 16.03 17.80 4.54
C ILE A 134 15.58 18.50 3.26
N ASN A 135 15.93 19.78 3.08
CA ASN A 135 15.58 20.54 1.88
C ASN A 135 16.17 19.93 0.61
N ARG A 136 17.45 19.51 0.67
CA ARG A 136 18.09 18.80 -0.45
C ARG A 136 17.35 17.52 -0.80
N LYS A 137 17.06 16.67 0.21
CA LYS A 137 16.34 15.41 0.01
C LYS A 137 14.91 15.61 -0.50
N GLY A 138 14.24 16.66 -0.03
CA GLY A 138 12.93 17.07 -0.55
C GLY A 138 12.99 17.44 -2.02
N THR A 139 14.02 18.20 -2.42
CA THR A 139 14.23 18.58 -3.83
C THR A 139 14.53 17.36 -4.71
N GLU A 140 15.42 16.46 -4.27
CA GLU A 140 15.74 15.20 -4.96
C GLU A 140 14.48 14.35 -5.18
N ARG A 141 13.63 14.22 -4.14
CA ARG A 141 12.37 13.46 -4.23
C ARG A 141 11.37 14.09 -5.20
N SER A 142 11.22 15.41 -5.18
CA SER A 142 10.34 16.12 -6.12
C SER A 142 10.79 15.93 -7.57
N GLN A 143 12.10 15.96 -7.83
CA GLN A 143 12.65 15.67 -9.15
C GLN A 143 12.36 14.23 -9.59
N GLN A 144 12.57 13.24 -8.71
CA GLN A 144 12.26 11.84 -9.00
C GLN A 144 10.77 11.63 -9.32
N LEU A 145 9.87 12.23 -8.56
CA LEU A 145 8.42 12.16 -8.80
C LEU A 145 8.04 12.79 -10.15
N SER A 146 8.65 13.92 -10.52
CA SER A 146 8.44 14.56 -11.82
C SER A 146 8.86 13.67 -12.99
N VAL A 147 9.96 12.91 -12.85
CA VAL A 147 10.41 11.96 -13.87
C VAL A 147 9.45 10.78 -13.98
N ILE A 148 9.01 10.21 -12.85
CA ILE A 148 8.03 9.12 -12.84
C ILE A 148 6.72 9.55 -13.50
N GLU A 149 6.23 10.75 -13.16
CA GLU A 149 5.01 11.30 -13.73
C GLU A 149 5.16 11.52 -15.24
N SER A 150 6.31 12.05 -15.68
CA SER A 150 6.60 12.24 -17.10
C SER A 150 6.63 10.89 -17.85
N ASN A 151 7.21 9.85 -17.26
CA ASN A 151 7.26 8.50 -17.85
C ASN A 151 5.88 7.85 -17.95
N LYS A 152 5.02 8.01 -16.94
CA LYS A 152 3.62 7.55 -17.02
C LYS A 152 2.87 8.26 -18.15
N ASN A 153 3.05 9.58 -18.26
CA ASN A 153 2.45 10.37 -19.32
C ASN A 153 2.95 9.95 -20.71
N LEU A 154 4.21 9.54 -20.85
CA LEU A 154 4.75 9.00 -22.10
C LEU A 154 4.11 7.65 -22.47
N LEU A 155 3.94 6.74 -21.52
CA LEU A 155 3.28 5.45 -21.76
C LEU A 155 1.83 5.64 -22.21
N VAL A 156 1.08 6.52 -21.56
CA VAL A 156 -0.30 6.86 -21.96
C VAL A 156 -0.33 7.45 -23.38
N ARG A 157 0.61 8.33 -23.73
CA ARG A 157 0.70 8.91 -25.08
C ARG A 157 1.03 7.87 -26.15
N LEU A 158 1.90 6.91 -25.85
CA LEU A 158 2.24 5.81 -26.75
C LEU A 158 1.05 4.88 -26.98
N GLU A 159 0.30 4.57 -25.90
CA GLU A 159 -0.91 3.77 -25.98
C GLU A 159 -1.98 4.42 -26.87
N ILE A 160 -2.24 5.73 -26.67
CA ILE A 160 -3.17 6.49 -27.51
C ILE A 160 -2.72 6.47 -28.98
N ARG A 161 -1.43 6.67 -29.25
CA ARG A 161 -0.89 6.64 -30.62
C ARG A 161 -1.11 5.27 -31.28
N ASN A 162 -0.78 4.19 -30.59
CA ASN A 162 -0.97 2.83 -31.10
C ASN A 162 -2.45 2.53 -31.38
N GLN A 163 -3.38 3.02 -30.55
CA GLN A 163 -4.82 2.87 -30.78
C GLN A 163 -5.29 3.65 -32.03
N ILE A 164 -4.75 4.84 -32.28
CA ILE A 164 -5.05 5.62 -33.49
C ILE A 164 -4.48 4.93 -34.74
N GLU A 165 -3.23 4.47 -34.68
CA GLU A 165 -2.56 3.79 -35.80
C GLU A 165 -3.25 2.49 -36.17
N THR A 166 -3.62 1.67 -35.18
CA THR A 166 -4.41 0.45 -35.41
C THR A 166 -5.79 0.76 -35.98
N SER A 167 -6.51 1.75 -35.44
CA SER A 167 -7.83 2.16 -35.97
C SER A 167 -7.75 2.70 -37.40
N THR A 168 -6.68 3.42 -37.73
CA THR A 168 -6.43 3.94 -39.08
C THR A 168 -6.14 2.81 -40.06
N LEU A 169 -5.30 1.84 -39.67
CA LEU A 169 -5.02 0.64 -40.47
C LEU A 169 -6.30 -0.19 -40.71
N TYR A 170 -7.13 -0.40 -39.68
CA TYR A 170 -8.42 -1.08 -39.85
C TYR A 170 -9.38 -0.32 -40.76
N GLY A 171 -9.40 1.03 -40.69
CA GLY A 171 -10.21 1.86 -41.59
C GLY A 171 -9.75 1.79 -43.05
N VAL A 172 -8.43 1.81 -43.29
CA VAL A 172 -7.86 1.65 -44.64
C VAL A 172 -8.13 0.26 -45.19
N CYS A 173 -7.98 -0.80 -44.39
CA CYS A 173 -8.30 -2.17 -44.81
C CYS A 173 -9.79 -2.33 -45.16
N ARG A 174 -10.72 -1.77 -44.37
CA ARG A 174 -12.17 -1.79 -44.70
C ARG A 174 -12.46 -1.06 -46.01
N SER A 175 -11.84 0.10 -46.25
CA SER A 175 -12.02 0.82 -47.51
C SER A 175 -11.45 0.05 -48.72
N GLY A 176 -10.35 -0.70 -48.53
CA GLY A 176 -9.78 -1.57 -49.55
C GLY A 176 -10.64 -2.80 -49.86
N GLU A 177 -11.24 -3.42 -48.82
CA GLU A 177 -12.20 -4.52 -48.99
C GLU A 177 -13.51 -4.07 -49.64
N GLU A 178 -14.03 -2.88 -49.32
CA GLU A 178 -15.20 -2.31 -50.00
C GLU A 178 -14.91 -2.02 -51.49
N VAL A 179 -13.69 -1.57 -51.83
CA VAL A 179 -13.26 -1.39 -53.23
C VAL A 179 -13.10 -2.74 -53.93
N ALA A 180 -12.51 -3.75 -53.28
CA ALA A 180 -12.33 -5.09 -53.83
C ALA A 180 -13.67 -5.84 -54.03
N ALA A 181 -14.61 -5.70 -53.10
CA ALA A 181 -15.96 -6.27 -53.19
C ALA A 181 -16.81 -5.60 -54.29
N SER A 182 -16.49 -4.35 -54.65
CA SER A 182 -17.12 -3.63 -55.76
C SER A 182 -16.59 -4.01 -57.15
N GLY A 183 -15.57 -4.88 -57.24
CA GLY A 183 -15.01 -5.38 -58.50
C GLY A 183 -14.26 -4.34 -59.34
N LYS A 184 -13.90 -3.19 -58.77
CA LYS A 184 -13.28 -2.08 -59.50
C LYS A 184 -11.77 -2.03 -59.22
N ARG A 185 -10.96 -2.21 -60.26
CA ARG A 185 -9.50 -2.04 -60.19
C ARG A 185 -9.08 -0.75 -60.88
N TRP A 186 -8.28 0.06 -60.19
CA TRP A 186 -7.67 1.27 -60.72
C TRP A 186 -6.43 0.92 -61.53
N HIS A 187 -6.45 1.24 -62.83
CA HIS A 187 -5.25 1.33 -63.66
C HIS A 187 -5.29 2.65 -64.43
N ASP A 188 -4.22 3.44 -64.31
CA ASP A 188 -3.87 4.58 -65.16
C ASP A 188 -5.00 5.56 -65.48
N GLY A 189 -5.78 5.95 -64.46
CA GLY A 189 -6.66 7.12 -64.52
C GLY A 189 -8.06 6.91 -65.11
N GLU A 190 -8.46 5.70 -65.49
CA GLU A 190 -9.84 5.41 -65.93
C GLU A 190 -10.42 4.14 -65.30
N MET A 191 -11.69 4.22 -64.88
CA MET A 191 -12.41 3.14 -64.18
C MET A 191 -13.21 2.30 -65.19
N GLN A 192 -12.76 1.07 -65.48
CA GLN A 192 -13.49 0.12 -66.34
C GLN A 192 -14.18 -0.99 -65.52
N LEU A 193 -15.44 -1.27 -65.85
CA LEU A 193 -16.23 -2.39 -65.33
C LEU A 193 -16.05 -3.59 -66.26
N TYR A 194 -15.58 -4.72 -65.73
CA TYR A 194 -15.55 -5.99 -66.46
C TYR A 194 -16.55 -6.97 -65.84
N ASP A 195 -17.34 -7.60 -66.70
CA ASP A 195 -18.34 -8.60 -66.35
C ASP A 195 -17.71 -9.87 -65.75
N GLN A 196 -18.43 -10.46 -64.80
CA GLN A 196 -18.07 -11.60 -63.95
C GLN A 196 -17.84 -12.91 -64.72
N GLU A 197 -16.93 -13.75 -64.21
CA GLU A 197 -17.01 -15.25 -64.11
C GLU A 197 -15.79 -15.77 -63.28
N PRO A 198 -15.81 -16.99 -62.71
CA PRO A 198 -15.75 -17.17 -61.25
C PRO A 198 -14.42 -17.62 -60.63
N LEU A 199 -14.26 -17.28 -59.34
CA LEU A 199 -13.56 -18.00 -58.26
C LEU A 199 -12.38 -18.93 -58.63
N SER A 200 -11.16 -18.40 -58.62
CA SER A 200 -10.04 -19.05 -57.92
C SER A 200 -8.94 -18.02 -57.69
N PHE A 201 -8.69 -17.62 -56.45
CA PHE A 201 -7.47 -16.96 -55.92
C PHE A 201 -7.75 -16.23 -54.57
N ALA A 202 -8.74 -16.69 -53.80
CA ALA A 202 -8.68 -16.50 -52.36
C ALA A 202 -7.74 -17.60 -51.81
N VAL A 203 -6.61 -17.22 -51.20
CA VAL A 203 -5.94 -17.90 -50.05
C VAL A 203 -4.49 -17.43 -49.82
N LEU A 204 -3.77 -16.82 -50.78
CA LEU A 204 -2.31 -16.63 -50.61
C LEU A 204 -1.81 -15.25 -50.14
N ALA A 205 -2.62 -14.47 -49.42
CA ALA A 205 -2.20 -13.14 -48.93
C ALA A 205 -2.36 -12.92 -47.41
N LEU A 206 -2.58 -13.97 -46.61
CA LEU A 206 -2.67 -13.85 -45.15
C LEU A 206 -1.43 -14.34 -44.39
N ASP A 207 -0.41 -14.87 -45.07
CA ASP A 207 0.67 -15.61 -44.40
C ASP A 207 2.03 -14.88 -44.32
N ARG A 208 2.05 -13.54 -44.44
CA ARG A 208 3.31 -12.75 -44.38
C ARG A 208 3.40 -11.67 -43.31
N ALA A 209 2.45 -11.59 -42.37
CA ALA A 209 2.46 -10.58 -41.31
C ALA A 209 2.90 -11.07 -39.92
N TRP A 210 3.37 -12.32 -39.78
CA TRP A 210 3.70 -12.92 -38.46
C TRP A 210 5.17 -13.25 -38.22
N LEU A 211 6.11 -12.71 -38.99
CA LEU A 211 7.54 -12.92 -38.75
C LEU A 211 8.33 -11.62 -38.81
N THR A 212 8.26 -10.85 -37.72
CA THR A 212 9.37 -10.01 -37.20
C THR A 212 9.01 -9.52 -35.80
N TYR A 213 9.38 -10.33 -34.81
CA TYR A 213 9.70 -9.92 -33.44
C TYR A 213 11.02 -10.60 -33.06
#